data_AF-A0A497CJX3-F1
#
_entry.id   AF-A0A497CJX3-F1
#
_cell.length_a   1.000
_cell.length_b   1.000
_cell.length_c   1.000
_cell.angle_alpha   90.00
_cell.angle_beta   90.00
_cell.angle_gamma   90.00
#
_symmetry.space_group_name_H-M   'P 1'
#
loop_
_entity.id
_entity.type
_entity.pdbx_description
1 polymer ?
#
loop_
_entity_poly.entity_id
_entity_poly.type
_entity_poly.pdbx_seq_one_letter_code
_entity_poly.pdbx_strand_id
1 'polypeptide(L)' 'MLYLNILKGTNYVDVAFVQGVLLEDEFPILKNNNNRKQVRSIQVKSLEDFDELEFVNLLKKAKVQVENSKKAWFI' A
#
# COMPACT_ATOMS: atom_id res chain seq x y z
N MET A 1 3.17 -8.93 -1.85
CA MET A 1 3.32 -7.67 -2.60
C MET A 1 2.15 -6.73 -2.30
N LEU A 2 0.95 -6.94 -2.86
CA LEU A 2 -0.24 -6.16 -2.53
C LEU A 2 -1.53 -7.00 -2.52
N TYR A 3 -2.60 -6.48 -1.90
CA TYR A 3 -3.97 -7.00 -2.00
C TYR A 3 -4.99 -5.85 -1.99
N LEU A 4 -6.19 -6.12 -2.50
CA LEU A 4 -7.31 -5.17 -2.49
C LEU A 4 -8.33 -5.58 -1.45
N ASN A 5 -8.90 -4.61 -0.74
CA ASN A 5 -9.95 -4.88 0.24
C ASN A 5 -10.97 -3.74 0.29
N ILE A 6 -12.17 -4.03 0.81
CA ILE A 6 -13.14 -3.03 1.22
C ILE A 6 -13.47 -3.33 2.68
N LEU A 7 -13.08 -2.42 3.58
CA LEU A 7 -13.28 -2.64 5.01
C LEU A 7 -14.72 -2.34 5.40
N LYS A 8 -15.26 -3.11 6.35
CA LYS A 8 -16.57 -2.85 6.91
C LYS A 8 -16.63 -1.43 7.46
N GLY A 9 -17.63 -0.66 7.04
CA GLY A 9 -17.83 0.73 7.46
C GLY A 9 -16.99 1.76 6.68
N THR A 10 -16.33 1.35 5.60
CA THR A 10 -15.61 2.27 4.70
C THR A 10 -16.27 2.31 3.32
N ASN A 11 -16.03 3.39 2.58
CA ASN A 11 -16.56 3.63 1.24
C ASN A 11 -15.43 3.81 0.20
N TYR A 12 -14.30 3.16 0.42
CA TYR A 12 -13.14 3.21 -0.46
C TYR A 12 -12.55 1.80 -0.63
N VAL A 13 -11.81 1.61 -1.71
CA VAL A 13 -10.96 0.44 -1.93
C VAL A 13 -9.62 0.66 -1.24
N ASP A 14 -9.28 -0.25 -0.34
CA ASP A 14 -8.02 -0.34 0.39
C ASP A 14 -7.01 -1.10 -0.47
N VAL A 15 -6.13 -0.38 -1.17
CA VAL A 15 -5.02 -0.95 -1.95
C VAL A 15 -3.83 -1.13 -1.02
N ALA A 16 -3.71 -2.32 -0.46
CA ALA A 16 -2.82 -2.59 0.66
C ALA A 16 -1.50 -3.24 0.22
N PHE A 17 -0.39 -2.66 0.68
CA PHE A 17 0.97 -3.16 0.46
C PHE A 17 1.47 -3.86 1.72
N VAL A 18 1.85 -5.13 1.59
CA VAL A 18 2.15 -6.03 2.73
C VAL A 18 3.30 -5.49 3.60
N GLN A 19 4.36 -5.01 2.96
CA GLN A 19 5.53 -4.38 3.59
C GLN A 19 5.50 -2.85 3.47
N GLY A 20 4.30 -2.26 3.40
CA GLY A 20 4.13 -0.82 3.15
C GLY A 20 4.79 0.09 4.19
N VAL A 21 5.03 -0.38 5.42
CA VAL A 21 5.80 0.35 6.44
C VAL A 21 7.20 0.73 5.98
N LEU A 22 7.81 -0.05 5.08
CA LEU A 22 9.15 0.21 4.56
C LEU A 22 9.15 1.26 3.42
N LEU A 23 7.97 1.70 2.99
CA LEU A 23 7.75 2.62 1.88
C LEU A 23 7.05 3.91 2.34
N GLU A 24 6.62 4.01 3.61
CA GLU A 24 5.75 5.10 4.07
C GLU A 24 6.43 6.47 4.09
N ASP A 25 7.75 6.50 4.31
CA ASP A 25 8.55 7.73 4.29
C ASP A 25 8.72 8.28 2.85
N GLU A 26 8.81 7.39 1.85
CA GLU A 26 8.95 7.78 0.43
C GLU A 26 7.58 8.08 -0.20
N PHE A 27 6.50 7.45 0.28
CA PHE A 27 5.16 7.55 -0.29
C PHE A 27 4.12 7.97 0.76
N PRO A 28 3.94 9.27 1.02
CA PRO A 28 2.98 9.79 2.02
C PRO A 28 1.51 9.44 1.73
N ILE A 29 1.20 9.02 0.50
CA ILE A 29 -0.11 8.49 0.10
C ILE A 29 -0.46 7.20 0.87
N LEU A 30 0.55 6.45 1.33
CA LEU A 30 0.37 5.26 2.16
C LEU A 30 -0.13 5.62 3.56
N LYS A 31 -1.28 5.06 3.95
CA LYS A 31 -1.94 5.31 5.24
C LYS A 31 -1.89 4.10 6.16
N ASN A 32 -1.88 4.36 7.47
CA ASN A 32 -1.92 3.36 8.54
C ASN A 32 -3.26 3.34 9.29
N ASN A 33 -4.40 3.48 8.60
CA ASN A 33 -5.69 3.70 9.27
C ASN A 33 -6.17 2.53 10.15
N ASN A 34 -5.56 1.36 10.05
CA ASN A 34 -5.89 0.18 10.88
C ASN A 34 -4.78 -0.19 11.88
N ASN A 35 -3.80 0.69 12.09
CA ASN A 35 -2.65 0.43 12.97
C ASN A 35 -1.99 -0.94 12.69
N ARG A 36 -1.91 -1.32 11.41
CA ARG A 36 -1.34 -2.61 11.00
C ARG A 36 0.18 -2.52 11.18
N LYS A 37 0.78 -3.57 11.74
CA LYS A 37 2.22 -3.56 12.06
C LYS A 37 3.13 -3.33 10.86
N GLN A 38 2.82 -3.92 9.70
CA GLN A 38 3.64 -3.80 8.47
C GLN A 38 2.91 -3.20 7.28
N VAL A 39 1.59 -3.32 7.25
CA VAL A 39 0.80 -2.99 6.07
C VAL A 39 0.50 -1.49 6.05
N ARG A 40 0.62 -0.90 4.86
CA ARG A 40 0.09 0.43 4.55
C ARG A 40 -0.71 0.39 3.27
N SER A 41 -1.55 1.39 3.05
CA SER A 41 -2.42 1.36 1.89
C SER A 41 -2.82 2.70 1.33
N ILE A 42 -3.21 2.67 0.05
CA ILE A 42 -3.88 3.77 -0.63
C ILE A 42 -5.39 3.56 -0.49
N GLN A 43 -6.12 4.65 -0.25
CA GLN A 43 -7.57 4.65 -0.09
C GLN A 43 -8.21 5.25 -1.33
N VAL A 44 -8.61 4.40 -2.26
CA VAL A 44 -9.14 4.82 -3.56
C VAL A 44 -10.66 4.95 -3.45
N LYS A 45 -11.16 6.19 -3.51
CA LYS A 45 -12.60 6.49 -3.48
C LYS A 45 -13.24 6.52 -4.86
N SER A 46 -12.47 6.97 -5.85
CA SER A 46 -12.88 7.24 -7.22
C SER A 46 -11.66 7.00 -8.12
N LEU A 47 -11.87 6.84 -9.43
CA LEU A 47 -10.75 6.74 -10.38
C LEU A 47 -10.23 8.13 -10.75
N GLU A 48 -11.07 9.15 -10.62
CA GLU A 48 -10.80 10.54 -10.93
C GLU A 48 -9.74 11.14 -9.99
N ASP A 49 -9.73 10.73 -8.72
CA ASP A 49 -8.76 11.19 -7.72
C ASP A 49 -7.53 10.26 -7.61
N PHE A 50 -7.44 9.23 -8.45
CA PHE A 50 -6.37 8.24 -8.39
C PHE A 50 -5.14 8.69 -9.18
N ASP A 51 -4.04 9.00 -8.49
CA ASP A 51 -2.76 9.28 -9.13
C ASP A 51 -2.11 7.97 -9.63
N GLU A 52 -2.36 7.67 -10.90
CA GLU A 52 -1.80 6.48 -11.56
C GLU A 52 -0.27 6.51 -11.61
N LEU A 53 0.35 7.68 -11.83
CA LEU A 53 1.80 7.78 -11.95
C LEU A 53 2.49 7.50 -10.61
N GLU A 54 1.97 8.07 -9.52
CA GLU A 54 2.45 7.79 -8.16
C GLU A 54 2.23 6.32 -7.81
N PHE A 55 1.07 5.76 -8.15
CA PHE A 55 0.78 4.33 -7.93
C PHE A 55 1.76 3.41 -8.70
N VAL A 56 2.03 3.68 -9.98
CA VAL A 56 2.97 2.89 -10.78
C VAL A 56 4.38 2.97 -10.20
N ASN A 57 4.80 4.14 -9.73
CA ASN A 57 6.10 4.30 -9.08
C ASN A 57 6.17 3.49 -7.77
N LEU A 58 5.15 3.60 -6.91
CA LEU A 58 5.03 2.82 -5.70
C LEU A 58 5.04 1.32 -5.97
N LEU A 59 4.32 0.86 -7.00
CA LEU A 59 4.26 -0.56 -7.37
C LEU A 59 5.64 -1.09 -7.79
N LYS A 60 6.39 -0.32 -8.58
CA LYS A 60 7.77 -0.67 -8.97
C LYS A 60 8.69 -0.75 -7.74
N LYS A 61 8.63 0.21 -6.82
CA LYS A 61 9.42 0.19 -5.58
C LYS A 61 9.05 -0.99 -4.69
N ALA A 62 7.75 -1.25 -4.51
CA ALA A 62 7.26 -2.38 -3.74
C ALA A 62 7.71 -3.73 -4.34
N LYS A 63 7.73 -3.86 -5.67
CA LYS A 63 8.27 -5.06 -6.33
C LYS A 63 9.75 -5.28 -5.98
N VAL A 64 10.59 -4.26 -6.17
CA VAL A 64 12.03 -4.34 -5.84
C VAL A 64 12.24 -4.68 -4.37
N GLN A 65 11.44 -4.09 -3.49
CA GLN A 65 11.51 -4.37 -2.05
C GLN A 65 11.18 -5.85 -1.74
N VAL A 66 10.15 -6.40 -2.37
CA VAL A 66 9.76 -7.81 -2.19
C VAL A 66 10.81 -8.75 -2.77
N GLU A 67 11.40 -8.44 -3.92
CA GLU A 67 12.47 -9.26 -4.53
C GLU A 67 13.73 -9.31 -3.64
N ASN A 68 14.05 -8.19 -2.97
CA ASN A 68 15.17 -8.13 -2.03
C ASN A 68 14.83 -8.76 -0.66
N SER A 69 13.54 -8.93 -0.35
CA SER A 69 13.08 -9.54 0.89
C SER A 69 12.96 -11.05 0.75
N LYS A 70 13.83 -11.82 1.43
CA LYS A 70 13.71 -13.29 1.52
C LYS A 70 12.47 -13.79 2.28
N LYS A 71 11.68 -12.88 2.87
CA LYS A 71 10.50 -13.20 3.69
C LYS A 71 9.29 -12.42 3.20
N ALA A 72 8.11 -13.05 3.29
CA ALA A 72 6.84 -12.39 3.02
C ALA A 72 6.50 -11.28 4.05
N TRP A 73 7.05 -11.41 5.27
CA TRP A 73 6.87 -10.51 6.41
C TRP A 73 8.25 -10.09 6.94
N PHE A 74 8.40 -8.82 7.32
CA PHE A 74 9.65 -8.28 7.87
C PHE A 74 9.82 -8.49 9.38
N ILE A 75 8.70 -8.73 10.10
CA ILE A 75 8.69 -9.07 11.55
C ILE A 75 8.98 -10.55 11.75
#